data_AF-A0A850TC58-F1
#
_entry.id   AF-A0A850TC58-F1
#
_cell.length_a   1.000
_cell.length_b   1.000
_cell.length_c   1.000
_cell.angle_alpha   90.00
_cell.angle_beta   90.00
_cell.angle_gamma   90.00
#
_symmetry.space_group_name_H-M   'P 1'
#
loop_
_entity.id
_entity.type
_entity.pdbx_description
1 polymer ?
#
loop_
_entity_poly.entity_id
_entity_poly.type
_entity_poly.pdbx_seq_one_letter_code
_entity_poly.pdbx_strand_id
1 'polypeptide(L)'
;MIIDAIQKSKKTFLILGLFLAIAITINFFVLNFFDQKSSYRAAHSLVGILTLMGFVFTFSNSVSSKIRLVFMFFISLIPCYFGTVFPDLDITLIGIGGHRNPIFHSGLLFFLILFFARRFKSVFLTLIIAGFGVGIGSHLIWDLFDQADVRWIPGGFLDSFWLGLNGLFCLIFARIFLLSRLDIS
;
A
#
# COMPACT_ATOMS: atom_id res chain seq x y z
N MET A 1 5.75 35.37 -15.74
CA MET A 1 6.34 34.07 -16.14
C MET A 1 7.28 33.47 -15.09
N ILE A 2 8.42 34.10 -14.74
CA ILE A 2 9.34 33.56 -13.71
C ILE A 2 8.73 33.61 -12.30
N ILE A 3 8.07 34.72 -11.93
CA ILE A 3 7.43 34.91 -10.62
C ILE A 3 6.28 33.90 -10.42
N ASP A 4 5.45 33.69 -11.44
CA ASP A 4 4.35 32.72 -11.40
C ASP A 4 4.86 31.27 -11.25
N ALA A 5 5.96 30.93 -11.93
CA ALA A 5 6.59 29.62 -11.81
C ALA A 5 7.14 29.37 -10.40
N ILE A 6 7.78 30.37 -9.79
CA ILE A 6 8.29 30.31 -8.41
C ILE A 6 7.13 30.17 -7.41
N GLN A 7 6.05 30.93 -7.59
CA GLN A 7 4.89 30.89 -6.68
C GLN A 7 4.15 29.56 -6.77
N LYS A 8 4.00 29.00 -7.98
CA LYS A 8 3.43 27.67 -8.20
C LYS A 8 4.28 26.59 -7.54
N SER A 9 5.59 26.67 -7.66
CA SER A 9 6.55 25.74 -7.03
C SER A 9 6.44 25.77 -5.50
N LYS A 10 6.46 26.95 -4.88
CA LYS A 10 6.29 27.11 -3.42
C LYS A 10 4.99 26.51 -2.90
N LYS A 11 3.89 26.73 -3.63
CA LYS A 11 2.58 26.15 -3.28
C LYS A 11 2.59 24.64 -3.35
N THR A 12 3.24 24.05 -4.37
CA THR A 12 3.40 22.59 -4.48
C THR A 12 4.20 22.02 -3.30
N PHE A 13 5.33 22.61 -2.95
CA PHE A 13 6.13 22.16 -1.80
C PHE A 13 5.35 22.23 -0.47
N LEU A 14 4.58 23.30 -0.26
CA LEU A 14 3.77 23.44 0.94
C LEU A 14 2.67 22.37 1.03
N ILE A 15 2.02 22.04 -0.10
CA ILE A 15 1.02 20.98 -0.17
C ILE A 15 1.65 19.60 0.09
N LEU A 16 2.81 19.32 -0.52
CA LEU A 16 3.54 18.08 -0.28
C LEU A 16 3.98 17.95 1.19
N GLY A 17 4.46 19.04 1.79
CA GLY A 17 4.82 19.09 3.20
C GLY A 17 3.62 18.82 4.11
N LEU A 18 2.45 19.39 3.81
CA LEU A 18 1.21 19.13 4.54
C LEU A 18 0.78 17.66 4.43
N PHE A 19 0.83 17.07 3.23
CA PHE A 19 0.49 15.66 3.03
C PHE A 19 1.42 14.73 3.79
N LEU A 20 2.73 15.00 3.75
CA LEU A 20 3.71 14.24 4.51
C LEU A 20 3.45 14.35 6.02
N ALA A 21 3.16 15.55 6.53
CA ALA A 21 2.84 15.74 7.93
C ALA A 21 1.60 14.93 8.34
N ILE A 22 0.53 14.96 7.53
CA ILE A 22 -0.67 14.16 7.74
C ILE A 22 -0.33 12.66 7.75
N ALA A 23 0.45 12.19 6.77
CA ALA A 23 0.85 10.79 6.70
C ALA A 23 1.64 10.35 7.94
N ILE A 24 2.59 11.17 8.41
CA ILE A 24 3.38 10.92 9.62
C ILE A 24 2.47 10.88 10.86
N THR A 25 1.55 11.84 11.00
CA THR A 25 0.61 11.88 12.12
C THR A 25 -0.28 10.63 12.13
N ILE A 26 -0.86 10.26 10.99
CA ILE A 26 -1.66 9.04 10.86
C ILE A 26 -0.81 7.81 11.23
N ASN A 27 0.41 7.73 10.70
CA ASN A 27 1.31 6.62 10.97
C ASN A 27 1.60 6.48 12.47
N PHE A 28 1.88 7.58 13.15
CA PHE A 28 2.09 7.61 14.60
C PHE A 28 0.87 7.07 15.36
N PHE A 29 -0.34 7.50 15.00
CA PHE A 29 -1.56 6.99 15.64
C PHE A 29 -1.75 5.50 15.41
N VAL A 30 -1.54 5.03 14.18
CA VAL A 30 -1.69 3.61 13.83
C VAL A 30 -0.67 2.76 14.60
N LEU A 31 0.60 3.15 14.61
CA LEU A 31 1.65 2.42 15.33
C LEU A 31 1.36 2.31 16.83
N ASN A 32 0.96 3.41 17.46
CA ASN A 32 0.60 3.41 18.89
C ASN A 32 -0.62 2.54 19.17
N PHE A 33 -1.63 2.57 18.30
CA PHE A 33 -2.84 1.76 18.45
C PHE A 33 -2.53 0.25 18.43
N PHE A 34 -1.52 -0.17 17.66
CA PHE A 34 -1.08 -1.58 17.55
C PHE A 34 0.18 -1.91 18.39
N ASP A 35 0.58 -1.02 19.32
CA ASP A 35 1.80 -1.12 20.15
C ASP A 35 3.08 -1.48 19.37
N GLN A 36 3.20 -0.96 18.14
CA GLN A 36 4.34 -1.21 17.25
C GLN A 36 5.47 -0.21 17.50
N LYS A 37 6.62 -0.70 17.97
CA LYS A 37 7.77 0.13 18.38
C LYS A 37 8.97 0.09 17.43
N SER A 38 8.93 -0.77 16.41
CA SER A 38 10.04 -0.94 15.47
C SER A 38 10.12 0.20 14.46
N SER A 39 11.31 0.79 14.29
CA SER A 39 11.58 1.80 13.25
C SER A 39 11.37 1.24 11.84
N TYR A 40 11.73 -0.03 11.63
CA TYR A 40 11.49 -0.75 10.38
C TYR A 40 10.00 -0.84 10.07
N ARG A 41 9.21 -1.19 11.10
CA ARG A 41 7.75 -1.27 10.98
C ARG A 41 7.13 0.09 10.68
N ALA A 42 7.64 1.14 11.34
CA ALA A 42 7.20 2.50 11.10
C ALA A 42 7.48 2.98 9.67
N ALA A 43 8.61 2.58 9.08
CA ALA A 43 8.94 2.88 7.69
C ALA A 43 7.96 2.19 6.72
N HIS A 44 7.72 0.88 6.91
CA HIS A 44 6.79 0.11 6.08
C HIS A 44 5.37 0.69 6.10
N SER A 45 4.86 1.01 7.29
CA SER A 45 3.52 1.58 7.42
C SER A 45 3.43 2.99 6.85
N LEU A 46 4.47 3.82 6.99
CA LEU A 46 4.54 5.14 6.35
C LEU A 46 4.53 5.04 4.83
N VAL A 47 5.34 4.14 4.27
CA VAL A 47 5.41 3.88 2.82
C VAL A 47 4.07 3.36 2.32
N GLY A 48 3.39 2.50 3.08
CA GLY A 48 2.03 2.06 2.77
C GLY A 48 1.03 3.22 2.73
N ILE A 49 1.04 4.11 3.72
CA ILE A 49 0.16 5.30 3.74
C ILE A 49 0.43 6.21 2.54
N LEU A 50 1.70 6.52 2.26
CA LEU A 50 2.07 7.37 1.11
C LEU A 50 1.68 6.71 -0.22
N THR A 51 1.90 5.40 -0.35
CA THR A 51 1.48 4.61 -1.52
C THR A 51 -0.04 4.63 -1.67
N LEU A 52 -0.79 4.48 -0.58
CA LEU A 52 -2.25 4.56 -0.61
C LEU A 52 -2.76 5.95 -1.00
N MET A 53 -2.14 7.02 -0.51
CA MET A 53 -2.46 8.38 -0.91
C MET A 53 -2.25 8.57 -2.42
N GLY A 54 -1.10 8.15 -2.94
CA GLY A 54 -0.80 8.17 -4.37
C GLY A 54 -1.78 7.33 -5.18
N PHE A 55 -2.07 6.12 -4.72
CA PHE A 55 -3.02 5.18 -5.33
C PHE A 55 -4.41 5.80 -5.46
N VAL A 56 -4.97 6.33 -4.37
CA VAL A 56 -6.28 7.00 -4.36
C VAL A 56 -6.27 8.23 -5.27
N PHE A 57 -5.17 9.01 -5.26
CA PHE A 57 -5.03 10.17 -6.12
C PHE A 57 -5.10 9.82 -7.61
N THR A 58 -4.72 8.61 -8.03
CA THR A 58 -4.86 8.17 -9.43
C THR A 58 -6.31 8.08 -9.91
N PHE A 59 -7.28 8.08 -9.00
CA PHE A 59 -8.72 8.09 -9.29
C PHE A 59 -9.33 9.50 -9.30
N SER A 60 -8.52 10.55 -9.08
CA SER A 60 -9.02 11.93 -8.96
C SER A 60 -9.78 12.44 -10.18
N ASN A 61 -9.44 11.96 -11.38
CA ASN A 61 -10.15 12.28 -12.62
C ASN A 61 -11.33 11.34 -12.90
N SER A 62 -11.41 10.20 -12.22
CA SER A 62 -12.44 9.17 -12.44
C SER A 62 -13.63 9.29 -11.50
N VAL A 63 -13.52 10.07 -10.41
CA VAL A 63 -14.60 10.29 -9.45
C VAL A 63 -15.10 11.72 -9.50
N SER A 64 -16.42 11.89 -9.44
CA SER A 64 -17.08 13.19 -9.56
C SER A 64 -16.85 14.13 -8.38
N SER A 65 -16.50 13.61 -7.20
CA SER A 65 -16.37 14.39 -5.97
C SER A 65 -15.09 14.08 -5.21
N LYS A 66 -14.42 15.14 -4.73
CA LYS A 66 -13.25 15.04 -3.86
C LYS A 66 -13.55 14.33 -2.54
N ILE A 67 -14.78 14.45 -2.04
CA ILE A 67 -15.22 13.75 -0.82
C ILE A 67 -15.15 12.23 -1.01
N ARG A 68 -15.47 11.72 -2.21
CA ARG A 68 -15.34 10.28 -2.51
C ARG A 68 -13.89 9.81 -2.38
N LEU A 69 -12.91 10.58 -2.87
CA LEU A 69 -11.48 10.25 -2.69
C LEU A 69 -11.11 10.15 -1.21
N VAL A 70 -11.59 11.09 -0.40
CA VAL A 70 -11.34 11.10 1.05
C VAL A 70 -11.91 9.83 1.70
N PHE A 71 -13.15 9.45 1.36
CA PHE A 71 -13.74 8.19 1.85
C PHE A 71 -12.98 6.95 1.37
N MET A 72 -12.57 6.91 0.09
CA MET A 72 -11.77 5.81 -0.45
C MET A 72 -10.47 5.63 0.34
N PHE A 73 -9.79 6.74 0.65
CA PHE A 73 -8.58 6.72 1.47
C PHE A 73 -8.86 6.18 2.88
N PHE A 74 -9.82 6.76 3.61
CA PHE A 74 -10.08 6.36 4.99
C PHE A 74 -10.59 4.91 5.13
N ILE A 75 -11.45 4.44 4.22
CA ILE A 75 -11.92 3.05 4.23
C ILE A 75 -10.76 2.08 3.96
N SER A 76 -9.85 2.46 3.06
CA SER A 76 -8.71 1.61 2.65
C SER A 76 -7.54 1.66 3.62
N LEU A 77 -7.48 2.65 4.52
CA LEU A 77 -6.34 2.91 5.41
C LEU A 77 -6.03 1.74 6.35
N ILE A 78 -7.02 1.26 7.09
CA ILE A 78 -6.84 0.14 8.03
C ILE A 78 -6.49 -1.16 7.28
N PRO A 79 -7.22 -1.55 6.21
CA PRO A 79 -6.82 -2.71 5.39
C PRO A 79 -5.41 -2.58 4.80
N CYS A 80 -5.02 -1.39 4.35
CA CYS A 80 -3.67 -1.13 3.86
C CYS A 80 -2.63 -1.35 4.96
N TYR A 81 -2.87 -0.86 6.17
CA TYR A 81 -1.97 -1.14 7.29
C TYR A 81 -1.83 -2.65 7.53
N PHE A 82 -2.93 -3.40 7.57
CA PHE A 82 -2.87 -4.86 7.68
C PHE A 82 -2.09 -5.50 6.52
N GLY A 83 -2.24 -4.99 5.31
CA GLY A 83 -1.44 -5.41 4.16
C GLY A 83 0.05 -5.16 4.35
N THR A 84 0.44 -4.05 4.97
CA THR A 84 1.85 -3.80 5.31
C THR A 84 2.39 -4.69 6.42
N VAL A 85 1.53 -5.24 7.28
CA VAL A 85 1.93 -6.16 8.36
C VAL A 85 1.94 -7.62 7.88
N PHE A 86 1.11 -7.95 6.90
CA PHE A 86 0.89 -9.33 6.46
C PHE A 86 2.19 -10.10 6.11
N PRO A 87 3.14 -9.56 5.33
CA PRO A 87 4.35 -10.30 4.99
C PRO A 87 5.17 -10.73 6.23
N ASP A 88 5.19 -9.92 7.28
CA ASP A 88 5.88 -10.19 8.55
C ASP A 88 5.17 -11.19 9.47
N LEU A 89 3.93 -11.60 9.13
CA LEU A 89 3.23 -12.62 9.92
C LEU A 89 3.97 -13.95 9.92
N ASP A 90 4.86 -14.18 8.94
CA ASP A 90 5.76 -15.32 8.94
C ASP A 90 6.65 -15.36 10.19
N ILE A 91 7.13 -14.22 10.71
CA ILE A 91 7.91 -14.16 11.95
C ILE A 91 7.10 -14.74 13.11
N THR A 92 5.82 -14.38 13.20
CA THR A 92 4.94 -14.86 14.29
C THR A 92 4.57 -16.32 14.11
N LEU A 93 4.34 -16.78 12.88
CA LEU A 93 3.79 -18.11 12.59
C LEU A 93 4.85 -19.20 12.46
N ILE A 94 6.00 -18.88 11.86
CA ILE A 94 7.08 -19.83 11.57
C ILE A 94 8.41 -19.42 12.21
N GLY A 95 8.43 -18.33 12.97
CA GLY A 95 9.59 -17.82 13.69
C GLY A 95 10.47 -16.90 12.84
N ILE A 96 11.35 -16.13 13.49
CA ILE A 96 12.33 -15.26 12.81
C ILE A 96 13.24 -16.07 11.87
N GLY A 97 13.52 -17.31 12.26
CA GLY A 97 14.22 -18.31 11.46
C GLY A 97 13.41 -18.85 10.29
N GLY A 98 12.23 -18.31 9.98
CA GLY A 98 11.42 -18.54 8.77
C GLY A 98 11.06 -17.26 8.00
N HIS A 99 11.46 -16.08 8.48
CA HIS A 99 11.09 -14.77 7.92
C HIS A 99 11.55 -14.57 6.46
N ARG A 100 10.78 -13.83 5.67
CA ARG A 100 10.92 -13.68 4.21
C ARG A 100 10.54 -14.94 3.47
N ASN A 101 9.49 -15.61 3.95
CA ASN A 101 8.93 -16.78 3.31
C ASN A 101 8.22 -16.38 2.00
N PRO A 102 8.46 -17.06 0.86
CA PRO A 102 7.84 -16.72 -0.42
C PRO A 102 6.31 -16.67 -0.41
N ILE A 103 5.65 -17.43 0.46
CA ILE A 103 4.19 -17.44 0.57
C ILE A 103 3.69 -16.12 1.14
N PHE A 104 4.35 -15.62 2.19
CA PHE A 104 3.98 -14.36 2.85
C PHE A 104 4.52 -13.13 2.12
N HIS A 105 5.73 -13.24 1.55
CA HIS A 105 6.38 -12.22 0.74
C HIS A 105 5.98 -12.36 -0.74
N SER A 106 4.69 -12.47 -0.98
CA SER A 106 4.08 -12.50 -2.31
C SER A 106 2.68 -11.91 -2.28
N GLY A 107 2.08 -11.73 -3.46
CA GLY A 107 0.68 -11.33 -3.59
C GLY A 107 -0.32 -12.49 -3.41
N LEU A 108 0.12 -13.70 -3.08
CA LEU A 108 -0.72 -14.91 -3.18
C LEU A 108 -2.04 -14.78 -2.41
N LEU A 109 -1.99 -14.39 -1.13
CA LEU A 109 -3.22 -14.22 -0.34
C LEU A 109 -4.14 -13.15 -0.94
N PHE A 110 -3.58 -12.03 -1.40
CA PHE A 110 -4.34 -10.97 -2.05
C PHE A 110 -5.03 -11.48 -3.32
N PHE A 111 -4.33 -12.25 -4.17
CA PHE A 111 -4.91 -12.82 -5.39
C PHE A 111 -6.00 -13.85 -5.09
N LEU A 112 -5.84 -14.66 -4.04
CA LEU A 112 -6.89 -15.57 -3.58
C LEU A 112 -8.13 -14.79 -3.13
N ILE A 113 -7.96 -13.74 -2.32
CA ILE A 113 -9.05 -12.86 -1.89
C ILE A 113 -9.74 -12.25 -3.11
N LEU A 114 -9.00 -11.70 -4.07
CA LEU A 114 -9.56 -11.15 -5.31
C LEU A 114 -10.39 -12.18 -6.09
N PHE A 115 -9.86 -13.40 -6.24
CA PHE A 115 -10.52 -14.48 -6.97
C PHE A 115 -11.89 -14.82 -6.38
N PHE A 116 -11.99 -14.90 -5.04
CA PHE A 116 -13.26 -15.14 -4.37
C PHE A 116 -14.15 -13.90 -4.33
N ALA A 117 -13.56 -12.70 -4.27
CA ALA A 117 -14.29 -11.47 -4.11
C ALA A 117 -14.95 -10.97 -5.41
N ARG A 118 -14.47 -11.39 -6.59
CA ARG A 118 -14.98 -10.96 -7.90
C ARG A 118 -16.48 -11.17 -8.10
N ARG A 119 -17.09 -12.13 -7.38
CA ARG A 119 -18.54 -12.41 -7.40
C ARG A 119 -19.38 -11.36 -6.67
N PHE A 120 -18.77 -10.56 -5.80
CA PHE A 120 -19.45 -9.50 -5.07
C PHE A 120 -19.31 -8.16 -5.80
N LYS A 121 -20.37 -7.35 -5.75
CA LYS A 121 -20.42 -6.01 -6.37
C LYS A 121 -20.30 -4.86 -5.37
N SER A 122 -19.92 -5.15 -4.12
CA SER A 122 -19.84 -4.12 -3.07
C SER A 122 -18.59 -3.24 -3.24
N VAL A 123 -18.81 -1.93 -3.40
CA VAL A 123 -17.72 -0.93 -3.44
C VAL A 123 -16.95 -0.90 -2.13
N PHE A 124 -17.65 -0.99 -0.99
CA PHE A 124 -17.01 -1.01 0.33
C PHE A 124 -16.04 -2.18 0.48
N LEU A 125 -16.48 -3.39 0.12
CA LEU A 125 -15.62 -4.58 0.11
C LEU A 125 -14.44 -4.42 -0.86
N THR A 126 -14.69 -3.80 -2.02
CA THR A 126 -13.66 -3.53 -3.02
C THR A 126 -12.58 -2.61 -2.49
N LEU A 127 -12.96 -1.55 -1.75
CA LEU A 127 -12.02 -0.64 -1.09
C LEU A 127 -11.19 -1.34 -0.02
N ILE A 128 -11.81 -2.22 0.78
CA ILE A 128 -11.09 -3.02 1.77
C ILE A 128 -10.03 -3.89 1.09
N ILE A 129 -10.41 -4.64 0.06
CA ILE A 129 -9.52 -5.56 -0.63
C ILE A 129 -8.42 -4.80 -1.38
N ALA A 130 -8.76 -3.72 -2.08
CA ALA A 130 -7.80 -2.89 -2.77
C ALA A 130 -6.80 -2.25 -1.79
N GLY A 131 -7.28 -1.74 -0.66
CA GLY A 131 -6.43 -1.22 0.42
C GLY A 131 -5.43 -2.26 0.91
N PHE A 132 -5.90 -3.48 1.22
CA PHE A 132 -5.03 -4.59 1.63
C PHE A 132 -3.98 -4.94 0.57
N GLY A 133 -4.37 -5.01 -0.71
CA GLY A 133 -3.45 -5.21 -1.83
C GLY A 133 -2.42 -4.10 -1.97
N VAL A 134 -2.81 -2.84 -1.77
CA VAL A 134 -1.87 -1.70 -1.75
C VAL A 134 -0.88 -1.82 -0.61
N GLY A 135 -1.33 -2.23 0.58
CA GLY A 135 -0.47 -2.50 1.72
C GLY A 135 0.60 -3.55 1.44
N ILE A 136 0.20 -4.73 0.96
CA ILE A 136 1.15 -5.79 0.57
C ILE A 136 2.08 -5.27 -0.53
N GLY A 137 1.52 -4.65 -1.57
CA GLY A 137 2.30 -4.16 -2.71
C GLY A 137 3.39 -3.18 -2.27
N SER A 138 3.03 -2.23 -1.40
CA SER A 138 3.98 -1.24 -0.87
C SER A 138 5.06 -1.86 0.01
N HIS A 139 4.73 -2.88 0.82
CA HIS A 139 5.69 -3.60 1.64
C HIS A 139 6.73 -4.30 0.77
N LEU A 140 6.29 -5.11 -0.20
CA LEU A 140 7.19 -5.87 -1.07
C LEU A 140 8.08 -4.95 -1.93
N ILE A 141 7.57 -3.78 -2.34
CA ILE A 141 8.38 -2.79 -3.05
C ILE A 141 9.40 -2.14 -2.12
N TRP A 142 9.03 -1.88 -0.86
CA TRP A 142 9.96 -1.32 0.11
C TRP A 142 11.11 -2.28 0.44
N ASP A 143 10.82 -3.58 0.54
CA ASP A 143 11.81 -4.64 0.71
C ASP A 143 12.92 -4.66 -0.36
N LEU A 144 12.66 -4.10 -1.55
CA LEU A 144 13.68 -3.94 -2.59
C LEU A 144 14.81 -3.00 -2.16
N PHE A 145 14.47 -1.95 -1.41
CA PHE A 145 15.43 -0.97 -0.92
C PHE A 145 16.22 -1.51 0.28
N ASP A 146 15.62 -2.43 1.02
CA ASP A 146 16.26 -3.14 2.13
C ASP A 146 17.06 -4.38 1.68
N GLN A 147 17.13 -4.62 0.36
CA GLN A 147 17.81 -5.78 -0.26
C GLN A 147 17.37 -7.09 0.41
N ALA A 148 16.06 -7.26 0.54
CA ALA A 148 15.51 -8.38 1.27
C ALA A 148 15.75 -9.72 0.54
N ASP A 149 16.47 -10.64 1.19
CA ASP A 149 16.65 -12.01 0.71
C ASP A 149 15.39 -12.84 0.97
N VAL A 150 14.70 -13.25 -0.10
CA VAL A 150 13.53 -14.12 0.00
C VAL A 150 14.01 -15.55 0.12
N ARG A 151 13.50 -16.26 1.11
CA ARG A 151 13.96 -17.63 1.38
C ARG A 151 13.66 -18.55 0.22
N TRP A 152 14.58 -19.47 -0.02
CA TRP A 152 14.50 -20.48 -1.09
C TRP A 152 14.54 -19.91 -2.51
N ILE A 153 14.68 -18.59 -2.65
CA ILE A 153 15.06 -17.95 -3.91
C ILE A 153 16.59 -17.81 -3.91
N PRO A 154 17.28 -17.98 -5.06
CA PRO A 154 18.75 -18.05 -5.10
C PRO A 154 19.53 -16.79 -4.72
N GLY A 155 18.89 -15.71 -4.26
CA GLY A 155 19.60 -14.48 -3.91
C GLY A 155 19.53 -13.37 -4.96
N GLY A 156 19.80 -12.13 -4.51
CA GLY A 156 20.19 -10.99 -5.33
C GLY A 156 19.11 -10.52 -6.31
N PHE A 157 19.39 -10.61 -7.60
CA PHE A 157 18.45 -10.13 -8.64
C PHE A 157 17.12 -10.90 -8.60
N LEU A 158 17.14 -12.20 -8.30
CA LEU A 158 15.93 -13.01 -8.31
C LEU A 158 14.97 -12.65 -7.17
N ASP A 159 15.49 -12.29 -6.00
CA ASP A 159 14.67 -11.78 -4.89
C ASP A 159 14.03 -10.45 -5.25
N SER A 160 14.87 -9.53 -5.77
CA SER A 160 14.42 -8.21 -6.19
C SER A 160 13.36 -8.31 -7.28
N PHE A 161 13.54 -9.22 -8.23
CA PHE A 161 12.56 -9.49 -9.28
C PHE A 161 11.28 -10.10 -8.72
N TRP A 162 11.37 -11.06 -7.80
CA TRP A 162 10.22 -11.69 -7.15
C TRP A 162 9.38 -10.66 -6.37
N LEU A 163 10.02 -9.89 -5.50
CA LEU A 163 9.39 -8.88 -4.67
C LEU A 163 8.79 -7.76 -5.53
N GLY A 164 9.55 -7.26 -6.51
CA GLY A 164 9.11 -6.18 -7.40
C GLY A 164 7.93 -6.60 -8.26
N LEU A 165 7.95 -7.80 -8.84
CA LEU A 165 6.85 -8.30 -9.67
C LEU A 165 5.58 -8.54 -8.84
N ASN A 166 5.70 -9.20 -7.69
CA ASN A 166 4.56 -9.43 -6.80
C ASN A 166 3.99 -8.10 -6.28
N GLY A 167 4.85 -7.18 -5.84
CA GLY A 167 4.44 -5.88 -5.34
C GLY A 167 3.72 -5.05 -6.40
N LEU A 168 4.27 -5.01 -7.61
CA LEU A 168 3.65 -4.32 -8.74
C LEU A 168 2.31 -4.95 -9.13
N PHE A 169 2.22 -6.28 -9.19
CA PHE A 169 0.96 -6.96 -9.49
C PHE A 169 -0.10 -6.71 -8.42
N CYS A 170 0.26 -6.68 -7.13
CA CYS A 170 -0.67 -6.29 -6.08
C CYS A 170 -1.28 -4.90 -6.36
N LEU A 171 -0.45 -3.91 -6.70
CA LEU A 171 -0.92 -2.54 -7.02
C LEU A 171 -1.78 -2.49 -8.29
N ILE A 172 -1.34 -3.16 -9.36
CA ILE A 172 -2.07 -3.18 -10.64
C ILE A 172 -3.44 -3.83 -10.47
N PHE A 173 -3.50 -5.00 -9.84
CA PHE A 173 -4.75 -5.73 -9.67
C PHE A 173 -5.68 -5.06 -8.65
N ALA A 174 -5.15 -4.42 -7.58
CA ALA A 174 -5.94 -3.58 -6.69
C ALA A 174 -6.61 -2.43 -7.47
N ARG A 175 -5.86 -1.79 -8.37
CA ARG A 175 -6.38 -0.72 -9.23
C ARG A 175 -7.46 -1.22 -10.18
N ILE A 176 -7.21 -2.31 -10.91
CA ILE A 176 -8.16 -2.89 -11.87
C ILE A 176 -9.44 -3.31 -11.16
N PHE A 177 -9.31 -3.97 -10.01
CA PHE A 177 -10.46 -4.43 -9.23
C PHE A 177 -11.34 -3.26 -8.78
N LEU A 178 -10.72 -2.19 -8.26
CA LEU A 178 -11.44 -0.99 -7.87
C LEU A 178 -12.09 -0.27 -9.05
N LEU A 179 -11.38 -0.11 -10.18
CA LEU A 179 -11.95 0.48 -11.40
C LEU A 179 -13.17 -0.28 -11.91
N SER A 180 -13.17 -1.62 -11.83
CA SER A 180 -14.29 -2.44 -12.30
C SER A 180 -15.58 -2.30 -11.47
N ARG A 181 -15.52 -1.59 -10.34
CA ARG A 181 -16.59 -1.45 -9.35
C ARG A 181 -16.90 -0.01 -8.97
N LEU A 182 -16.02 0.94 -9.29
CA LEU A 182 -16.38 2.35 -9.26
C LEU A 182 -17.37 2.58 -10.40
N ASP A 183 -18.61 2.93 -10.06
CA ASP A 183 -19.54 3.46 -11.05
C ASP A 183 -18.92 4.72 -11.65
N ILE A 184 -18.36 4.59 -12.86
CA ILE A 184 -17.95 5.70 -13.71
C ILE A 184 -19.25 6.23 -14.33
N SER A 185 -20.03 6.95 -13.53
CA SER A 185 -21.21 7.71 -13.95
C SER A 185 -20.99 9.19 -13.72
#